data_AF-A0A9D2C7E5-F1
#
_entry.id   AF-A0A9D2C7E5-F1
#
_cell.length_a   1.000
_cell.length_b   1.000
_cell.length_c   1.000
_cell.angle_alpha   90.00
_cell.angle_beta   90.00
_cell.angle_gamma   90.00
#
_symmetry.space_group_name_H-M   'P 1'
#
loop_
_entity.id
_entity.type
_entity.pdbx_description
1 polymer ?
#
loop_
_entity_poly.entity_id
_entity_poly.type
_entity_poly.pdbx_seq_one_letter_code
_entity_poly.pdbx_strand_id
1 'polypeptide(L)'
;MTARLSQLFLRTLRDDPADAEVASHKLLVRAGYIRRAGSGLFSWLPLGLRVRRKIEQIIREEMTAAGAQEVLFPGLLPREPYELSGRWTEYGDDLFRLQDRRGSDHLLAPTHEEVFTLLVKDL
;
A
#
# COMPACT_ATOMS: atom_id res chain seq x y z
N MET A 1 18.57 7.42 -15.70
CA MET A 1 19.45 7.76 -14.55
C MET A 1 20.31 6.57 -14.16
N THR A 2 21.59 6.65 -14.51
CA THR A 2 22.65 5.73 -14.11
C THR A 2 23.08 6.10 -12.68
N ALA A 3 23.15 5.15 -11.75
CA ALA A 3 23.59 5.38 -10.37
C ALA A 3 24.90 4.63 -10.13
N ARG A 4 25.88 5.27 -9.48
CA ARG A 4 27.10 4.58 -9.03
C ARG A 4 26.77 3.77 -7.78
N LEU A 5 27.23 2.52 -7.71
CA LEU A 5 26.97 1.64 -6.57
C LEU A 5 27.46 2.25 -5.25
N SER A 6 28.60 2.93 -5.26
CA SER A 6 29.18 3.60 -4.09
C SER A 6 28.32 4.73 -3.50
N GLN A 7 27.32 5.22 -4.25
CA GLN A 7 26.41 6.28 -3.82
C GLN A 7 24.99 5.76 -3.53
N LEU A 8 24.74 4.47 -3.78
CA LEU A 8 23.44 3.87 -3.58
C LEU A 8 23.28 3.45 -2.12
N PHE A 9 22.16 3.82 -1.50
CA PHE A 9 21.75 3.22 -0.25
C PHE A 9 21.30 1.78 -0.49
N LEU A 10 22.27 0.85 -0.44
CA LEU A 10 22.09 -0.56 -0.66
C LEU A 10 22.85 -1.34 0.40
N ARG A 11 22.14 -2.22 1.11
CA ARG A 11 22.73 -3.12 2.10
C ARG A 11 22.25 -4.53 1.84
N THR A 12 23.08 -5.30 1.15
CA THR A 12 22.79 -6.71 0.87
C THR A 12 23.07 -7.58 2.10
N LEU A 13 22.43 -8.75 2.17
CA LEU A 13 22.66 -9.76 3.20
C LEU A 13 23.32 -10.99 2.58
N ARG A 14 24.33 -11.53 3.26
CA ARG A 14 25.00 -12.76 2.86
C ARG A 14 24.06 -13.95 3.02
N ASP A 15 23.46 -14.08 4.18
CA ASP A 15 22.62 -15.21 4.59
C ASP A 15 21.13 -14.90 4.45
N ASP A 16 20.30 -15.94 4.45
CA ASP A 16 18.85 -15.80 4.42
C ASP A 16 18.33 -15.17 5.72
N PRO A 17 17.35 -14.24 5.67
CA PRO A 17 16.71 -13.71 6.87
C PRO A 17 15.96 -14.84 7.58
N ALA A 18 16.12 -14.94 8.90
CA ALA A 18 15.49 -15.99 9.70
C ALA A 18 13.95 -15.94 9.67
N ASP A 19 13.38 -14.76 9.40
CA ASP A 19 11.93 -14.51 9.38
C ASP A 19 11.32 -14.53 7.97
N ALA A 20 12.07 -14.98 6.95
CA ALA A 20 11.61 -15.08 5.58
C ALA A 20 11.51 -16.54 5.12
N GLU A 21 10.29 -17.05 4.97
CA GLU A 21 10.06 -18.45 4.57
C GLU A 21 10.04 -18.63 3.05
N VAL A 22 9.35 -17.74 2.33
CA VAL A 22 9.16 -17.83 0.87
C VAL A 22 10.35 -17.24 0.11
N ALA A 23 10.74 -17.88 -0.99
CA ALA A 23 11.91 -17.50 -1.80
C ALA A 23 11.91 -16.03 -2.25
N SER A 24 10.76 -15.51 -2.68
CA SER A 24 10.63 -14.10 -3.09
C SER A 24 10.91 -13.13 -1.95
N HIS A 25 10.38 -13.40 -0.75
CA HIS A 25 10.63 -12.60 0.45
C HIS A 25 12.11 -12.63 0.82
N LYS A 26 12.73 -13.81 0.86
CA LYS A 26 14.17 -13.97 1.12
C LYS A 26 15.01 -13.13 0.16
N LEU A 27 14.73 -13.20 -1.15
CA LEU A 27 15.47 -12.47 -2.17
C LEU A 27 15.30 -10.96 -2.05
N LEU A 28 14.07 -10.48 -1.83
CA LEU A 28 13.80 -9.05 -1.69
C LEU A 28 14.52 -8.43 -0.49
N VAL A 29 14.58 -9.15 0.63
CA VAL A 29 15.32 -8.69 1.82
C VAL A 29 16.83 -8.76 1.57
N ARG A 30 17.35 -9.90 1.08
CA ARG A 30 18.80 -10.08 0.84
C ARG A 30 19.36 -9.11 -0.18
N ALA A 31 18.61 -8.80 -1.23
CA ALA A 31 19.02 -7.84 -2.25
C ALA A 31 18.84 -6.38 -1.82
N GLY A 32 18.32 -6.11 -0.62
CA GLY A 32 18.10 -4.75 -0.13
C GLY A 32 16.99 -4.00 -0.87
N TYR A 33 15.92 -4.69 -1.26
CA TYR A 33 14.75 -4.09 -1.93
C TYR A 33 13.69 -3.66 -0.93
N ILE A 34 13.53 -4.41 0.17
CA ILE A 34 12.59 -4.11 1.25
C ILE A 34 13.27 -4.29 2.60
N ARG A 35 12.71 -3.64 3.63
CA ARG A 35 13.08 -3.84 5.03
C ARG A 35 11.82 -3.99 5.87
N ARG A 36 11.76 -5.00 6.73
CA ARG A 36 10.63 -5.18 7.65
C ARG A 36 10.62 -4.07 8.71
N ALA A 37 9.46 -3.42 8.87
CA ALA A 37 9.18 -2.44 9.92
C ALA A 37 8.32 -3.05 11.04
N GLY A 38 7.52 -4.07 10.71
CA GLY A 38 6.65 -4.82 11.63
C GLY A 38 6.06 -6.05 10.94
N SER A 39 5.16 -6.78 11.61
CA SER A 39 4.45 -7.89 10.96
C SER A 39 3.56 -7.37 9.83
N GLY A 40 3.74 -7.86 8.61
CA GLY A 40 3.02 -7.37 7.42
C GLY A 40 3.42 -5.95 6.95
N LEU A 41 4.37 -5.29 7.62
CA LEU A 41 4.76 -3.90 7.31
C LEU A 41 6.19 -3.84 6.78
N PHE A 42 6.35 -3.30 5.57
CA PHE A 42 7.62 -3.21 4.88
C PHE A 42 7.92 -1.79 4.38
N SER A 43 9.17 -1.35 4.58
CA SER A 43 9.71 -0.16 3.94
C SER A 43 10.32 -0.55 2.58
N TRP A 44 9.97 0.19 1.53
CA TRP A 44 10.58 0.04 0.21
C TRP A 44 11.92 0.79 0.16
N LEU A 45 13.00 0.06 -0.09
CA LEU A 45 14.35 0.62 -0.26
C LEU A 45 14.53 1.12 -1.71
N PRO A 46 15.58 1.91 -2.02
CA PRO A 46 15.67 2.59 -3.32
C PRO A 46 15.53 1.69 -4.55
N LEU A 47 16.10 0.49 -4.54
CA LEU A 47 15.95 -0.46 -5.65
C LEU A 47 14.52 -1.01 -5.74
N GLY A 48 13.93 -1.44 -4.62
CA GLY A 48 12.55 -1.93 -4.56
C GLY A 48 11.55 -0.86 -5.00
N LEU A 49 11.71 0.37 -4.52
CA LEU A 49 10.85 1.50 -4.90
C LEU A 49 10.95 1.82 -6.39
N ARG A 50 12.14 1.71 -7.01
CA ARG A 50 12.30 1.87 -8.47
C ARG A 50 11.54 0.80 -9.24
N VAL A 51 11.57 -0.46 -8.81
CA VAL A 51 10.80 -1.54 -9.45
C VAL A 51 9.30 -1.32 -9.25
N ARG A 52 8.87 -1.01 -8.02
CA ARG A 52 7.47 -0.70 -7.71
C ARG A 52 6.91 0.40 -8.62
N ARG A 53 7.66 1.49 -8.80
CA ARG A 53 7.27 2.60 -9.70
C ARG A 53 7.19 2.20 -11.17
N LYS A 54 8.02 1.27 -11.64
CA LYS A 54 7.90 0.75 -13.01
C LYS A 54 6.61 -0.06 -13.18
N ILE A 55 6.25 -0.87 -12.19
CA ILE A 55 5.00 -1.64 -12.20
C ILE A 55 3.81 -0.67 -12.20
N GLU A 56 3.82 0.32 -11.31
CA GLU A 56 2.78 1.37 -11.25
C GLU A 56 2.64 2.11 -12.58
N GLN A 57 3.76 2.41 -13.25
CA GLN A 57 3.74 3.11 -14.53
C GLN A 57 3.06 2.28 -15.63
N ILE A 58 3.39 0.98 -15.73
CA ILE A 58 2.75 0.09 -16.70
C ILE A 58 1.24 0.02 -16.45
N ILE A 59 0.83 -0.18 -15.19
CA ILE A 59 -0.60 -0.22 -14.83
C ILE A 59 -1.29 1.09 -15.25
N ARG A 60 -0.69 2.25 -14.95
CA ARG A 60 -1.25 3.56 -15.31
C ARG A 60 -1.38 3.74 -16.82
N GLU A 61 -0.36 3.35 -17.58
CA GLU A 61 -0.36 3.45 -19.05
C GLU A 61 -1.49 2.63 -19.65
N GLU A 62 -1.64 1.37 -19.23
CA GLU A 62 -2.70 0.48 -19.73
C GLU A 62 -4.10 0.95 -19.33
N MET A 63 -4.29 1.39 -18.08
CA MET A 63 -5.58 1.93 -17.62
C MET A 63 -5.97 3.20 -18.35
N THR A 64 -5.00 4.08 -18.62
CA THR A 64 -5.20 5.31 -19.41
C THR A 64 -5.56 4.97 -20.84
N ALA A 65 -4.89 4.00 -21.46
CA ALA A 65 -5.19 3.52 -22.80
C ALA A 65 -6.61 2.92 -22.90
N ALA A 66 -7.11 2.30 -21.82
CA ALA A 66 -8.48 1.83 -21.70
C ALA A 66 -9.52 2.94 -21.40
N GLY A 67 -9.10 4.20 -21.27
CA GLY A 67 -9.97 5.35 -21.02
C GLY A 67 -10.31 5.61 -19.55
N ALA A 68 -9.65 4.95 -18.60
CA ALA A 68 -9.82 5.21 -17.19
C ALA A 68 -9.17 6.54 -16.77
N GLN A 69 -9.73 7.19 -15.75
CA GLN A 69 -9.16 8.39 -15.12
C GLN A 69 -8.70 8.04 -13.70
N GLU A 70 -7.43 8.34 -13.38
CA GLU A 70 -6.84 8.02 -12.09
C GLU A 70 -7.26 9.03 -11.02
N VAL A 71 -7.69 8.52 -9.86
CA VAL A 71 -7.99 9.29 -8.64
C VAL A 71 -7.24 8.70 -7.46
N LEU A 72 -6.89 9.54 -6.48
CA LEU A 72 -6.20 9.11 -5.25
C LEU A 72 -7.06 9.45 -4.03
N PHE A 73 -7.54 8.40 -3.34
CA PHE A 73 -8.27 8.55 -2.08
C PHE A 73 -7.33 8.53 -0.87
N PRO A 74 -7.75 9.11 0.27
CA PRO A 74 -7.06 8.91 1.54
C PRO A 74 -7.14 7.44 1.98
N GLY A 75 -6.09 6.98 2.67
CA GLY A 75 -6.06 5.65 3.28
C GLY A 75 -6.79 5.57 4.63
N LEU A 76 -6.95 6.71 5.30
CA LEU A 76 -7.75 6.85 6.51
C LEU A 76 -9.11 7.44 6.11
N LEU A 77 -10.19 6.72 6.41
CA LEU A 77 -11.56 7.13 6.05
C LEU A 77 -12.41 7.34 7.29
N PRO A 78 -13.40 8.23 7.21
CA PRO A 78 -14.40 8.37 8.26
C PRO A 78 -15.35 7.15 8.21
N ARG A 79 -16.02 6.86 9.34
CA ARG A 79 -16.84 5.66 9.52
C ARG A 79 -18.10 5.62 8.64
N GLU A 80 -18.69 6.78 8.38
CA GLU A 80 -20.04 6.95 7.84
C GLU A 80 -20.27 6.26 6.47
N PRO A 81 -19.36 6.33 5.48
CA PRO A 81 -19.55 5.64 4.20
C PRO A 81 -19.67 4.12 4.36
N TYR A 82 -18.88 3.54 5.26
CA TYR A 82 -18.87 2.11 5.54
C TYR A 82 -20.09 1.67 6.37
N GLU A 83 -20.63 2.55 7.20
CA GLU A 83 -21.91 2.28 7.87
C GLU A 83 -23.07 2.25 6.90
N LEU A 84 -23.10 3.22 5.96
CA LEU A 84 -24.14 3.30 4.95
C LEU A 84 -24.18 2.06 4.06
N SER A 85 -23.01 1.48 3.74
CA SER A 85 -22.92 0.22 3.00
C SER A 85 -23.13 -1.04 3.85
N GLY A 86 -23.21 -0.92 5.18
CA GLY A 86 -23.24 -2.03 6.13
C GLY A 86 -21.86 -2.67 6.41
N ARG A 87 -20.85 -2.38 5.57
CA ARG A 87 -19.52 -2.98 5.64
C ARG A 87 -18.72 -2.58 6.87
N TRP A 88 -19.13 -1.53 7.58
CA TRP A 88 -18.57 -1.22 8.89
C TRP A 88 -18.67 -2.41 9.85
N THR A 89 -19.81 -3.12 9.87
CA THR A 89 -20.04 -4.26 10.77
C THR A 89 -19.66 -5.59 10.10
N GLU A 90 -19.99 -5.75 8.81
CA GLU A 90 -19.78 -7.02 8.09
C GLU A 90 -18.31 -7.43 7.99
N TYR A 91 -17.37 -6.49 7.87
CA TYR A 91 -15.94 -6.80 7.89
C TYR A 91 -15.45 -7.35 9.24
N GLY A 92 -16.23 -7.20 10.31
CA GLY A 92 -15.88 -7.74 11.63
C GLY A 92 -14.55 -7.19 12.15
N ASP A 93 -13.68 -8.09 12.59
CA ASP A 93 -12.40 -7.80 13.26
C ASP A 93 -11.26 -7.51 12.29
N ASP A 94 -11.43 -7.80 10.99
CA ASP A 94 -10.43 -7.51 9.96
C ASP A 94 -10.38 -6.00 9.64
N LEU A 95 -11.42 -5.24 10.02
CA LEU A 95 -11.45 -3.80 9.81
C LEU A 95 -10.61 -3.08 10.87
N PHE A 96 -9.51 -2.48 10.46
CA PHE A 96 -8.72 -1.65 11.36
C PHE A 96 -9.47 -0.34 11.66
N ARG A 97 -9.97 -0.22 12.89
CA ARG A 97 -10.69 0.95 13.40
C ARG A 97 -9.83 1.74 14.39
N LEU A 98 -9.97 3.06 14.38
CA LEU A 98 -9.35 3.94 15.36
C LEU A 98 -10.25 5.13 15.68
N GLN A 99 -10.01 5.75 16.84
CA GLN A 99 -10.63 7.01 17.21
C GLN A 99 -9.58 8.12 17.21
N ASP A 100 -9.92 9.27 16.65
CA ASP A 100 -9.07 10.44 16.73
C ASP A 100 -9.14 11.09 18.13
N ARG A 101 -8.33 12.12 18.37
CA ARG A 101 -8.30 12.84 19.66
C ARG A 101 -9.60 13.57 20.01
N ARG A 102 -10.54 13.69 19.07
CA ARG A 102 -11.87 14.32 19.27
C ARG A 102 -12.96 13.26 19.48
N GLY A 103 -12.61 11.97 19.48
CA GLY A 103 -13.55 10.86 19.63
C GLY A 103 -14.27 10.49 18.32
N SER A 104 -13.79 10.95 17.16
CA SER A 104 -14.38 10.59 15.87
C SER A 104 -13.85 9.25 15.38
N ASP A 105 -14.75 8.34 15.01
CA ASP A 105 -14.42 7.01 14.50
C ASP A 105 -13.89 7.08 13.06
N HIS A 106 -12.80 6.36 12.81
CA HIS A 106 -12.18 6.23 11.51
C HIS A 106 -11.76 4.78 11.27
N LEU A 107 -11.45 4.46 10.01
CA LEU A 107 -10.88 3.19 9.61
C LEU A 107 -9.68 3.37 8.68
N LEU A 108 -8.75 2.43 8.69
CA LEU A 108 -7.83 2.25 7.56
C LEU A 108 -8.56 1.45 6.49
N ALA A 109 -8.75 2.07 5.32
CA ALA A 109 -9.56 1.53 4.25
C ALA A 109 -8.96 0.21 3.70
N PRO A 110 -9.66 -0.93 3.78
CA PRO A 110 -9.24 -2.14 3.07
C PRO A 110 -9.46 -2.01 1.56
N THR A 111 -10.43 -1.18 1.14
CA THR A 111 -10.78 -0.85 -0.26
C THR A 111 -11.64 0.44 -0.28
N HIS A 112 -12.04 0.92 -1.46
CA HIS A 112 -12.58 2.27 -1.67
C HIS A 112 -13.93 2.30 -2.41
N GLU A 113 -14.70 1.22 -2.49
CA GLU A 113 -15.98 1.21 -3.24
C GLU A 113 -16.97 2.28 -2.73
N GLU A 114 -17.09 2.44 -1.41
CA GLU A 114 -17.97 3.44 -0.78
C GLU A 114 -17.59 4.85 -1.20
N VAL A 115 -16.31 5.18 -1.09
CA VAL A 115 -15.80 6.54 -1.32
C VAL A 115 -15.84 6.88 -2.81
N PHE A 116 -15.60 5.90 -3.68
CA PHE A 116 -15.76 6.08 -5.11
C PHE A 116 -17.22 6.31 -5.49
N THR A 117 -18.15 5.57 -4.88
CA THR A 117 -19.59 5.74 -5.08
C THR A 117 -20.04 7.14 -4.67
N LEU A 118 -19.57 7.63 -3.53
CA LEU A 118 -19.85 8.99 -3.07
C LEU A 118 -19.24 10.05 -4.01
N LEU A 119 -17.98 9.87 -4.43
CA LEU A 119 -17.32 10.78 -5.37
C LEU A 119 -18.15 10.99 -6.64
N VAL A 120 -18.69 9.92 -7.23
CA VAL A 120 -19.48 10.01 -8.47
C VAL A 120 -20.90 10.51 -8.22
N LYS A 121 -21.46 10.26 -7.04
CA LYS A 121 -22.80 10.74 -6.66
C LYS A 121 -22.82 12.24 -6.36
N ASP A 122 -21.73 12.74 -5.78
CA ASP A 122 -21.56 14.16 -5.39
C ASP A 122 -21.01 15.04 -6.54
N LEU A 123 -20.67 14.44 -7.68
CA LEU A 123 -20.38 15.10 -8.97
C LEU A 123 -21.65 15.34 -9.77
#